data_AF-A0A5C5GEN0-F1
#
_entry.id   AF-A0A5C5GEN0-F1
#
_cell.length_a   1.000
_cell.length_b   1.000
_cell.length_c   1.000
_cell.angle_alpha   90.00
_cell.angle_beta   90.00
_cell.angle_gamma   90.00
#
_symmetry.space_group_name_H-M   'P 1'
#
loop_
_entity.id
_entity.type
_entity.pdbx_description
1 polymer ?
#
loop_
_entity_poly.entity_id
_entity_poly.type
_entity_poly.pdbx_seq_one_letter_code
_entity_poly.pdbx_strand_id
1 'polypeptide(L)'
;MAGRSANGSTCSKRRPKVTRSPRSRRSSCARGRSSAGEHCLPGIRRGCSFAGSHYRRTGRHVRKTGLLGANAGQTAAHNRGVVLRALHRHAPLSRTELAQQSGLTKQAIARIVERLIDEGLVIEARRRHGFRGQPPIDLEINPAGACAIGANIDRDFLTVVLVDALGRIRARHHVERYFMLPDEFLSEMRNAWSAFRRSGALNEDRLTGVGLAIPDWLAEVPVPGMPDGYDAWAEFDFRAELAKITDAPVSIDNDANSAAHYELDFGVGTRNRSFLYILVNACLGGGLVLDGSCYRGQTGLGGEIGWLPIGSGSEQVHPLGNLFSIFSLYEHLGARGIAARTPDDLLALDAEGKRAVADWIDEVADHVAEAVNDIGLILDPDAVLFGGRLPVPYLDTLIDSLRLRLESAEDTAPPVLRAAGSEDAAALGAAVMPLAETFALSVDAERLTRTPLRNMTPPLAVSFTPADT
;
A
#
# COMPACT_ATOMS: atom_id res chain seq x y z
N MET A 1 -40.30 -25.87 61.36
CA MET A 1 -39.79 -27.25 61.24
C MET A 1 -38.28 -27.21 61.28
N ALA A 2 -37.71 -28.20 61.97
CA ALA A 2 -36.37 -28.19 62.55
C ALA A 2 -35.23 -28.46 61.56
N GLY A 3 -34.03 -27.99 61.93
CA GLY A 3 -32.97 -28.92 62.31
C GLY A 3 -31.86 -29.24 61.30
N ARG A 4 -30.68 -28.68 61.58
CA ARG A 4 -29.36 -29.36 61.76
C ARG A 4 -28.92 -30.39 60.70
N SER A 5 -27.70 -30.27 60.18
CA SER A 5 -26.47 -30.76 60.85
C SER A 5 -25.22 -30.57 59.98
N ALA A 6 -24.09 -30.45 60.66
CA ALA A 6 -22.75 -30.15 60.20
C ALA A 6 -21.89 -31.41 59.94
N ASN A 7 -20.72 -31.18 59.30
CA ASN A 7 -19.38 -31.77 59.50
C ASN A 7 -18.68 -31.91 58.13
N GLY A 8 -17.41 -31.57 57.90
CA GLY A 8 -16.30 -31.26 58.79
C GLY A 8 -15.01 -31.93 58.24
N SER A 9 -13.86 -31.27 58.46
CA SER A 9 -12.46 -31.67 58.17
C SER A 9 -11.93 -31.33 56.76
N THR A 10 -11.01 -30.39 56.51
CA THR A 10 -9.69 -29.94 57.05
C THR A 10 -8.48 -30.58 56.36
N CYS A 11 -7.68 -29.78 55.63
CA CYS A 11 -6.22 -29.70 55.83
C CYS A 11 -5.57 -28.44 55.18
N SER A 12 -5.34 -27.41 56.00
CA SER A 12 -4.03 -26.75 56.28
C SER A 12 -2.82 -27.13 55.40
N LYS A 13 -1.84 -26.30 55.00
CA LYS A 13 -1.37 -24.93 55.35
C LYS A 13 -0.19 -24.53 54.41
N ARG A 14 -0.12 -23.23 54.07
CA ARG A 14 1.06 -22.30 54.03
C ARG A 14 2.30 -22.56 53.12
N ARG A 15 2.46 -21.66 52.12
CA ARG A 15 3.56 -20.68 51.78
C ARG A 15 5.03 -20.98 52.22
N PRO A 16 6.12 -20.53 51.52
CA PRO A 16 6.27 -19.15 50.99
C PRO A 16 7.18 -18.91 49.73
N LYS A 17 7.22 -17.63 49.29
CA LYS A 17 8.18 -17.00 48.36
C LYS A 17 9.61 -16.94 48.95
N VAL A 18 10.65 -17.17 48.13
CA VAL A 18 11.98 -16.52 48.24
C VAL A 18 12.63 -16.36 46.84
N THR A 19 13.31 -15.22 46.69
CA THR A 19 14.06 -14.61 45.57
C THR A 19 15.42 -15.25 45.24
N ARG A 20 15.90 -15.15 43.97
CA ARG A 20 17.23 -14.65 43.51
C ARG A 20 17.54 -15.05 42.04
N SER A 21 18.15 -14.14 41.28
CA SER A 21 18.78 -14.33 39.95
C SER A 21 20.31 -14.60 40.09
N PRO A 22 21.13 -14.58 39.02
CA PRO A 22 21.18 -15.40 37.81
C PRO A 22 22.53 -16.18 37.71
N ARG A 23 22.66 -17.17 36.80
CA ARG A 23 23.97 -17.71 36.41
C ARG A 23 24.11 -17.86 34.90
N SER A 24 25.08 -17.11 34.39
CA SER A 24 25.68 -17.14 33.07
C SER A 24 26.25 -18.52 32.69
N ARG A 25 25.98 -18.97 31.46
CA ARG A 25 26.86 -19.91 30.75
C ARG A 25 27.42 -19.23 29.51
N ARG A 26 28.73 -19.00 29.55
CA ARG A 26 29.57 -18.64 28.39
C ARG A 26 29.84 -19.91 27.60
N SER A 27 29.61 -19.90 26.29
CA SER A 27 30.20 -20.85 25.34
C SER A 27 31.34 -20.14 24.60
N SER A 28 32.53 -20.72 24.73
CA SER A 28 33.77 -20.30 24.09
C SER A 28 33.83 -20.80 22.65
N CYS A 29 33.92 -19.89 21.67
CA CYS A 29 34.25 -20.23 20.29
C CYS A 29 35.79 -20.29 20.15
N ALA A 30 36.28 -21.46 19.77
CA ALA A 30 37.69 -21.75 19.54
C ALA A 30 38.14 -21.22 18.17
N ARG A 31 39.38 -20.69 18.14
CA ARG A 31 40.07 -20.21 16.95
C ARG A 31 40.58 -21.40 16.13
N GLY A 32 40.19 -21.48 14.86
CA GLY A 32 40.83 -22.33 13.85
C GLY A 32 41.44 -21.46 12.76
N ARG A 33 42.78 -21.46 12.67
CA ARG A 33 43.54 -20.91 11.55
C ARG A 33 43.55 -21.95 10.43
N SER A 34 43.39 -21.53 9.17
CA SER A 34 43.95 -22.25 8.03
C SER A 34 44.36 -21.27 6.94
N SER A 35 45.39 -21.71 6.23
CA SER A 35 46.43 -20.98 5.52
C SER A 35 46.05 -20.58 4.10
N ALA A 36 46.43 -19.35 3.73
CA ALA A 36 46.57 -18.91 2.35
C ALA A 36 47.76 -19.62 1.70
N GLY A 37 47.53 -20.27 0.56
CA GLY A 37 48.56 -20.81 -0.32
C GLY A 37 48.60 -19.99 -1.61
N GLU A 38 49.72 -19.34 -1.83
CA GLU A 38 50.10 -18.67 -3.07
C GLU A 38 50.42 -19.69 -4.16
N HIS A 39 49.85 -19.51 -5.35
CA HIS A 39 50.45 -20.00 -6.60
C HIS A 39 50.26 -18.94 -7.68
N CYS A 40 51.35 -18.23 -7.97
CA CYS A 40 51.57 -17.47 -9.19
C CYS A 40 52.31 -18.35 -10.19
N LEU A 41 51.99 -18.23 -11.50
CA LEU A 41 52.88 -18.12 -12.68
C LEU A 41 52.09 -18.29 -14.01
N PRO A 42 52.58 -17.83 -15.19
CA PRO A 42 51.98 -16.68 -15.87
C PRO A 42 51.64 -16.86 -17.37
N GLY A 43 50.94 -15.87 -17.93
CA GLY A 43 51.10 -15.44 -19.33
C GLY A 43 49.96 -15.76 -20.30
N ILE A 44 49.35 -14.71 -20.89
CA ILE A 44 49.43 -14.39 -22.32
C ILE A 44 48.70 -13.06 -22.57
N ARG A 45 49.41 -12.13 -23.21
CA ARG A 45 48.90 -10.87 -23.76
C ARG A 45 48.17 -11.12 -25.08
N ARG A 46 47.04 -10.43 -25.28
CA ARG A 46 46.47 -9.84 -26.52
C ARG A 46 45.04 -9.41 -26.11
N GLY A 47 44.63 -8.15 -26.08
CA GLY A 47 44.84 -7.10 -27.06
C GLY A 47 43.58 -6.98 -27.91
N CYS A 48 42.54 -6.28 -27.39
CA CYS A 48 41.51 -5.66 -28.21
C CYS A 48 40.95 -4.44 -27.49
N SER A 49 41.29 -3.29 -28.03
CA SER A 49 40.76 -1.97 -27.77
C SER A 49 39.28 -1.89 -28.15
N PHE A 50 38.42 -1.40 -27.24
CA PHE A 50 37.17 -0.76 -27.64
C PHE A 50 36.99 0.54 -26.86
N ALA A 51 36.64 1.57 -27.62
CA ALA A 51 36.59 2.96 -27.25
C ALA A 51 35.51 3.24 -26.18
N GLY A 52 35.78 4.26 -25.37
CA GLY A 52 34.93 4.68 -24.28
C GLY A 52 33.60 5.27 -24.75
N SER A 53 32.53 4.87 -24.04
CA SER A 53 31.33 5.67 -23.89
C SER A 53 31.17 5.99 -22.40
N HIS A 54 31.16 7.28 -22.08
CA HIS A 54 31.01 7.82 -20.73
C HIS A 54 29.69 7.37 -20.08
N TYR A 55 29.75 6.34 -19.23
CA TYR A 55 28.71 6.12 -18.24
C TYR A 55 28.93 7.11 -17.09
N ARG A 56 28.19 8.22 -17.08
CA ARG A 56 28.10 9.10 -15.91
C ARG A 56 27.56 8.27 -14.76
N ARG A 57 28.39 8.04 -13.74
CA ARG A 57 27.98 7.48 -12.45
C ARG A 57 26.87 8.37 -11.87
N THR A 58 25.62 7.92 -11.97
CA THR A 58 24.53 8.42 -11.16
C THR A 58 24.81 8.08 -9.69
N GLY A 59 24.48 9.02 -8.82
CA GLY A 59 24.95 9.09 -7.44
C GLY A 59 24.67 7.83 -6.63
N ARG A 60 25.70 7.35 -5.92
CA ARG A 60 25.55 6.42 -4.80
C ARG A 60 24.50 6.99 -3.83
N HIS A 61 23.32 6.40 -3.78
CA HIS A 61 22.42 6.54 -2.65
C HIS A 61 23.12 5.99 -1.41
N VAL A 62 23.55 6.90 -0.55
CA VAL A 62 23.93 6.56 0.81
C VAL A 62 22.62 6.15 1.48
N ARG A 63 22.34 4.84 1.57
CA ARG A 63 21.38 4.32 2.55
C ARG A 63 21.77 4.97 3.87
N LYS A 64 20.87 5.77 4.46
CA LYS A 64 21.09 6.34 5.80
C LYS A 64 21.26 5.17 6.75
N THR A 65 22.51 4.79 7.01
CA THR A 65 22.89 3.85 8.06
C THR A 65 22.23 4.35 9.35
N GLY A 66 21.60 3.47 10.12
CA GLY A 66 20.95 3.76 11.41
C GLY A 66 21.90 4.20 12.53
N LEU A 67 22.92 5.00 12.18
CA LEU A 67 24.00 5.50 13.02
C LEU A 67 23.97 7.03 13.18
N LEU A 68 22.86 7.69 12.81
CA LEU A 68 22.66 9.12 13.05
C LEU A 68 21.88 9.33 14.35
N GLY A 69 22.42 10.16 15.25
CA GLY A 69 21.70 10.60 16.45
C GLY A 69 20.56 11.55 16.13
N ALA A 70 19.54 11.60 16.99
CA ALA A 70 18.42 12.54 16.86
C ALA A 70 18.79 13.91 17.45
N ASN A 71 18.77 14.96 16.64
CA ASN A 71 18.91 16.33 17.14
C ASN A 71 17.57 16.88 17.70
N ALA A 72 17.61 18.01 18.40
CA ALA A 72 16.42 18.58 19.05
C ALA A 72 15.24 18.85 18.10
N GLY A 73 15.54 19.24 16.85
CA GLY A 73 14.52 19.45 15.81
C GLY A 73 13.86 18.14 15.36
N GLN A 74 14.66 17.09 15.15
CA GLN A 74 14.18 15.76 14.78
C GLN A 74 13.32 15.15 15.91
N THR A 75 13.75 15.30 17.17
CA THR A 75 12.96 14.86 18.33
C THR A 75 11.64 15.63 18.44
N ALA A 76 11.63 16.93 18.14
CA ALA A 76 10.40 17.73 18.15
C ALA A 76 9.43 17.31 17.03
N ALA A 77 9.93 17.04 15.83
CA ALA A 77 9.13 16.54 14.71
C ALA A 77 8.57 15.14 15.00
N HIS A 78 9.39 14.25 15.57
CA HIS A 78 8.95 12.92 15.99
C HIS A 78 7.84 12.98 17.03
N ASN A 79 8.00 13.78 18.09
CA ASN A 79 6.99 13.90 19.14
C ASN A 79 5.68 14.51 18.63
N ARG A 80 5.77 15.48 17.71
CA ARG A 80 4.59 16.01 16.99
C ARG A 80 3.87 14.90 16.23
N GLY A 81 4.61 14.08 15.48
CA GLY A 81 4.04 12.96 14.72
C GLY A 81 3.43 11.87 15.60
N VAL A 82 3.99 11.62 16.79
CA VAL A 82 3.39 10.71 17.78
C VAL A 82 2.01 11.20 18.22
N VAL A 83 1.87 12.50 18.51
CA VAL A 83 0.58 13.09 18.92
C VAL A 83 -0.44 13.03 17.78
N LEU A 84 -0.06 13.42 16.57
CA LEU A 84 -0.96 13.39 15.41
C LEU A 84 -1.43 11.98 15.08
N ARG A 85 -0.53 10.98 15.09
CA ARG A 85 -0.91 9.57 14.90
C ARG A 85 -1.82 9.03 15.99
N ALA A 86 -1.58 9.41 17.25
CA ALA A 86 -2.45 9.00 18.35
C ALA A 86 -3.87 9.57 18.17
N LEU A 87 -3.99 10.84 17.79
CA LEU A 87 -5.28 11.45 17.45
C LEU A 87 -5.93 10.79 16.24
N HIS A 88 -5.16 10.55 15.17
CA HIS A 88 -5.66 9.90 13.97
C HIS A 88 -6.26 8.51 14.25
N ARG A 89 -5.64 7.73 15.14
CA ARG A 89 -6.04 6.34 15.42
C ARG A 89 -7.07 6.20 16.54
N HIS A 90 -7.05 7.09 17.52
CA HIS A 90 -7.76 6.91 18.79
C HIS A 90 -8.59 8.10 19.24
N ALA A 91 -8.69 9.17 18.44
CA ALA A 91 -9.56 10.29 18.77
C ALA A 91 -11.04 9.83 18.95
N PRO A 92 -11.81 10.51 19.83
CA PRO A 92 -11.42 11.67 20.63
C PRO A 92 -10.52 11.33 21.83
N LEU A 93 -9.45 12.12 22.04
CA LEU A 93 -8.52 11.97 23.18
C LEU A 93 -8.33 13.28 23.95
N SER A 94 -8.29 13.22 25.27
CA SER A 94 -7.85 14.31 26.12
C SER A 94 -6.32 14.45 26.16
N ARG A 95 -5.82 15.62 26.58
CA ARG A 95 -4.38 15.85 26.83
C ARG A 95 -3.78 14.84 27.83
N THR A 96 -4.58 14.36 28.79
CA THR A 96 -4.13 13.36 29.78
C THR A 96 -3.98 11.98 29.15
N GLU A 97 -4.94 11.55 28.34
CA GLU A 97 -4.88 10.27 27.60
C GLU A 97 -3.71 10.29 26.60
N LEU A 98 -3.50 11.40 25.89
CA LEU A 98 -2.34 11.58 25.00
C LEU A 98 -1.01 11.43 25.74
N ALA A 99 -0.85 12.03 26.92
CA ALA A 99 0.36 11.88 27.74
C ALA A 99 0.58 10.43 28.18
N GLN A 100 -0.49 9.72 28.56
CA GLN A 100 -0.42 8.31 28.96
C GLN A 100 -0.04 7.39 27.81
N GLN A 101 -0.63 7.57 26.62
CA GLN A 101 -0.38 6.72 25.46
C GLN A 101 0.99 6.99 24.82
N SER A 102 1.41 8.25 24.75
CA SER A 102 2.67 8.65 24.09
C SER A 102 3.91 8.53 25.00
N GLY A 103 3.73 8.44 26.32
CA GLY A 103 4.83 8.51 27.29
C GLY A 103 5.48 9.91 27.42
N LEU A 104 4.91 10.93 26.76
CA LEU A 104 5.40 12.31 26.84
C LEU A 104 4.93 13.00 28.12
N THR A 105 5.70 13.97 28.60
CA THR A 105 5.33 14.76 29.77
C THR A 105 4.09 15.62 29.49
N LYS A 106 3.28 15.90 30.52
CA LYS A 106 2.08 16.75 30.38
C LYS A 106 2.40 18.12 29.79
N GLN A 107 3.55 18.69 30.17
CA GLN A 107 4.05 19.97 29.64
C GLN A 107 4.40 19.87 28.15
N ALA A 108 5.04 18.76 27.72
CA ALA A 108 5.34 18.55 26.31
C ALA A 108 4.06 18.40 25.48
N ILE A 109 3.08 17.63 25.95
CA ILE A 109 1.77 17.49 25.30
C ILE A 109 1.06 18.84 25.19
N ALA A 110 1.00 19.64 26.26
CA ALA A 110 0.36 20.95 26.23
C ALA A 110 0.94 21.84 25.13
N ARG A 111 2.28 21.95 25.06
CA ARG A 111 2.98 22.76 24.04
C ARG A 111 2.84 22.21 22.62
N ILE A 112 2.74 20.89 22.44
CA ILE A 112 2.54 20.30 21.11
C ILE A 112 1.12 20.57 20.66
N VAL A 113 0.12 20.31 21.50
CA VAL A 113 -1.30 20.49 21.18
C VAL A 113 -1.62 21.96 20.90
N GLU A 114 -1.11 22.89 21.70
CA GLU A 114 -1.32 24.33 21.48
C GLU A 114 -0.86 24.76 20.09
N ARG A 115 0.36 24.39 19.69
CA ARG A 115 0.85 24.66 18.33
C ARG A 115 0.01 24.01 17.23
N LEU A 116 -0.45 22.77 17.44
CA LEU A 116 -1.30 22.09 16.46
C LEU A 116 -2.68 22.74 16.31
N ILE A 117 -3.21 23.35 17.39
CA ILE A 117 -4.44 24.16 17.35
C ILE A 117 -4.16 25.49 16.63
N ASP A 118 -3.04 26.16 16.92
CA ASP A 118 -2.66 27.42 16.26
C ASP A 118 -2.47 27.25 14.75
N GLU A 119 -1.91 26.11 14.32
CA GLU A 119 -1.78 25.73 12.92
C GLU A 119 -3.11 25.28 12.29
N GLY A 120 -4.14 25.06 13.11
CA GLY A 120 -5.46 24.62 12.69
C GLY A 120 -5.55 23.14 12.31
N LEU A 121 -4.58 22.31 12.70
CA LEU A 121 -4.57 20.86 12.43
C LEU A 121 -5.35 20.05 13.46
N VAL A 122 -5.51 20.58 14.67
CA VAL A 122 -6.24 19.97 15.78
C VAL A 122 -7.31 20.94 16.28
N ILE A 123 -8.46 20.41 16.68
CA ILE A 123 -9.54 21.17 17.31
C ILE A 123 -9.90 20.58 18.67
N GLU A 124 -10.40 21.45 19.55
CA GLU A 124 -11.04 21.03 20.79
C GLU A 124 -12.48 20.55 20.49
N ALA A 125 -12.73 19.25 20.67
CA ALA A 125 -14.03 18.63 20.51
C ALA A 125 -14.95 18.89 21.72
N ARG A 126 -16.17 18.35 21.69
CA ARG A 126 -17.16 18.57 22.79
C ARG A 126 -16.65 18.02 24.12
N ARG A 127 -16.90 18.75 25.20
CA ARG A 127 -16.58 18.31 26.58
C ARG A 127 -17.38 17.03 26.93
N ARG A 128 -16.70 16.00 27.45
CA ARG A 128 -17.37 14.82 28.03
C ARG A 128 -18.21 15.25 29.23
N HIS A 129 -19.50 14.92 29.25
CA HIS A 129 -20.35 15.20 30.42
C HIS A 129 -20.34 14.00 31.39
N GLY A 130 -20.49 14.24 32.69
CA GLY A 130 -20.74 13.16 33.67
C GLY A 130 -19.58 12.75 34.59
N PHE A 131 -18.40 13.37 34.51
CA PHE A 131 -17.30 13.13 35.45
C PHE A 131 -17.31 14.12 36.63
N ARG A 132 -16.93 13.67 37.83
CA ARG A 132 -16.69 14.56 38.99
C ARG A 132 -15.38 15.33 38.78
N GLY A 133 -15.46 16.66 38.65
CA GLY A 133 -14.33 17.56 38.41
C GLY A 133 -14.51 18.40 37.14
N GLN A 134 -13.51 19.19 36.75
CA GLN A 134 -13.53 19.90 35.46
C GLN A 134 -13.45 18.85 34.34
N PRO A 135 -14.45 18.76 33.44
CA PRO A 135 -14.45 17.72 32.43
C PRO A 135 -13.27 17.89 31.47
N PRO A 136 -12.56 16.80 31.11
CA PRO A 136 -11.48 16.87 30.14
C PRO A 136 -12.01 17.37 28.78
N ILE A 137 -11.21 18.20 28.12
CA ILE A 137 -11.46 18.66 26.75
C ILE A 137 -10.87 17.62 25.82
N ASP A 138 -11.72 17.05 24.98
CA ASP A 138 -11.33 16.08 23.96
C ASP A 138 -10.72 16.81 22.76
N LEU A 139 -9.75 16.17 22.12
CA LEU A 139 -9.04 16.69 20.95
C LEU A 139 -9.29 15.74 19.77
N GLU A 140 -9.44 16.33 18.60
CA GLU A 140 -9.63 15.64 17.32
C GLU A 140 -8.80 16.32 16.23
N ILE A 141 -8.49 15.59 15.16
CA ILE A 141 -7.94 16.19 13.94
C ILE A 141 -9.00 17.11 13.33
N ASN A 142 -8.59 18.32 12.96
CA ASN A 142 -9.46 19.24 12.23
C ASN A 142 -9.60 18.75 10.78
N PRO A 143 -10.78 18.32 10.31
CA PRO A 143 -10.94 17.86 8.93
C PRO A 143 -10.55 18.94 7.91
N ALA A 144 -10.81 20.21 8.22
CA ALA A 144 -10.50 21.35 7.35
C ALA A 144 -9.05 21.88 7.53
N GLY A 145 -8.25 21.29 8.42
CA GLY A 145 -6.90 21.76 8.74
C GLY A 145 -5.88 21.51 7.62
N ALA A 146 -6.15 20.54 6.75
CA ALA A 146 -5.36 20.17 5.60
C ALA A 146 -6.26 19.48 4.55
N CYS A 147 -5.86 19.52 3.29
CA CYS A 147 -6.46 18.76 2.22
C CYS A 147 -5.37 18.28 1.24
N ALA A 148 -5.68 17.25 0.46
CA ALA A 148 -4.78 16.70 -0.56
C ALA A 148 -5.55 16.28 -1.80
N ILE A 149 -4.89 16.32 -2.94
CA ILE A 149 -5.43 15.75 -4.18
C ILE A 149 -4.69 14.45 -4.47
N GLY A 150 -5.43 13.41 -4.82
CA GLY A 150 -4.88 12.16 -5.33
C GLY A 150 -5.48 11.86 -6.69
N ALA A 151 -4.63 11.48 -7.65
CA ALA A 151 -5.06 11.01 -8.95
C ALA A 151 -4.56 9.60 -9.19
N ASN A 152 -5.42 8.72 -9.68
CA ASN A 152 -5.04 7.42 -10.22
C ASN A 152 -5.30 7.44 -11.73
N ILE A 153 -4.23 7.28 -12.50
CA ILE A 153 -4.30 7.07 -13.95
C ILE A 153 -3.94 5.62 -14.25
N ASP A 154 -4.82 4.94 -14.97
CA ASP A 154 -4.59 3.58 -15.47
C ASP A 154 -4.94 3.53 -16.97
N ARG A 155 -4.88 2.34 -17.55
CA ARG A 155 -5.07 2.09 -18.99
C ARG A 155 -6.51 2.28 -19.46
N ASP A 156 -7.48 2.30 -18.56
CA ASP A 156 -8.92 2.38 -18.87
C ASP A 156 -9.65 3.56 -18.19
N PHE A 157 -8.99 4.29 -17.27
CA PHE A 157 -9.62 5.41 -16.58
C PHE A 157 -8.63 6.42 -15.99
N LEU A 158 -9.20 7.55 -15.57
CA LEU A 158 -8.60 8.50 -14.64
C LEU A 158 -9.60 8.81 -13.51
N THR A 159 -9.15 8.67 -12.27
CA THR A 159 -9.88 9.15 -11.08
C THR A 159 -9.05 10.19 -10.36
N VAL A 160 -9.64 11.36 -10.07
CA VAL A 160 -9.04 12.42 -9.24
C VAL A 160 -9.96 12.68 -8.05
N VAL A 161 -9.41 12.61 -6.85
CA VAL A 161 -10.11 12.89 -5.59
C VAL A 161 -9.45 14.05 -4.85
N LEU A 162 -10.26 14.90 -4.26
CA LEU A 162 -9.85 15.85 -3.23
C LEU A 162 -10.31 15.29 -1.88
N VAL A 163 -9.37 15.11 -0.95
CA VAL A 163 -9.66 14.59 0.39
C VAL A 163 -9.37 15.62 1.47
N ASP A 164 -10.06 15.51 2.60
CA ASP A 164 -9.79 16.27 3.81
C ASP A 164 -8.71 15.61 4.69
N ALA A 165 -8.36 16.20 5.83
CA ALA A 165 -7.34 15.69 6.75
C ALA A 165 -7.65 14.30 7.34
N LEU A 166 -8.92 13.86 7.28
CA LEU A 166 -9.37 12.54 7.71
C LEU A 166 -9.51 11.56 6.54
N GLY A 167 -8.97 11.90 5.36
CA GLY A 167 -9.01 11.06 4.17
C GLY A 167 -10.39 10.97 3.52
N ARG A 168 -11.35 11.82 3.91
CA ARG A 168 -12.71 11.78 3.38
C ARG A 168 -12.78 12.54 2.05
N ILE A 169 -13.41 11.93 1.04
CA ILE A 169 -13.62 12.57 -0.26
C ILE A 169 -14.52 13.80 -0.11
N ARG A 170 -14.02 14.95 -0.58
CA ARG A 170 -14.73 16.23 -0.63
C ARG A 170 -15.20 16.56 -2.04
N ALA A 171 -14.47 16.10 -3.04
CA ALA A 171 -14.84 16.17 -4.45
C ALA A 171 -14.16 15.03 -5.23
N ARG A 172 -14.81 14.59 -6.30
CA ARG A 172 -14.33 13.50 -7.17
C ARG A 172 -14.57 13.87 -8.63
N HIS A 173 -13.58 13.59 -9.48
CA HIS A 173 -13.64 13.68 -10.94
C HIS A 173 -13.22 12.31 -11.48
N HIS A 174 -14.04 11.72 -12.34
CA HIS A 174 -13.77 10.38 -12.88
C HIS A 174 -14.13 10.34 -14.36
N VAL A 175 -13.28 9.70 -15.16
CA VAL A 175 -13.47 9.52 -16.59
C VAL A 175 -13.03 8.11 -16.97
N GLU A 176 -13.96 7.34 -17.55
CA GLU A 176 -13.66 6.09 -18.25
C GLU A 176 -13.08 6.44 -19.63
N ARG A 177 -11.80 6.10 -19.86
CA ARG A 177 -11.14 6.32 -21.14
C ARG A 177 -10.00 5.33 -21.31
N TYR A 178 -10.15 4.49 -22.33
CA TYR A 178 -9.10 3.57 -22.76
C TYR A 178 -7.93 4.35 -23.35
N PHE A 179 -6.74 4.00 -22.88
CA PHE A 179 -5.43 4.44 -23.37
C PHE A 179 -5.31 5.96 -23.45
N MET A 180 -5.69 6.64 -22.37
CA MET A 180 -5.56 8.09 -22.25
C MET A 180 -4.12 8.53 -22.55
N LEU A 181 -3.96 9.54 -23.41
CA LEU A 181 -2.66 10.10 -23.75
C LEU A 181 -2.27 11.25 -22.80
N PRO A 182 -0.97 11.63 -22.73
CA PRO A 182 -0.50 12.66 -21.81
C PRO A 182 -1.23 14.01 -21.89
N ASP A 183 -1.53 14.51 -23.09
CA ASP A 183 -2.24 15.77 -23.27
C ASP A 183 -3.69 15.70 -22.75
N GLU A 184 -4.33 14.54 -22.91
CA GLU A 184 -5.67 14.28 -22.40
C GLU A 184 -5.67 14.22 -20.88
N PHE A 185 -4.69 13.52 -20.28
CA PHE A 185 -4.49 13.51 -18.83
C PHE A 185 -4.33 14.93 -18.27
N LEU A 186 -3.48 15.75 -18.88
CA LEU A 186 -3.30 17.14 -18.44
C LEU A 186 -4.58 17.97 -18.60
N SER A 187 -5.37 17.72 -19.65
CA SER A 187 -6.67 18.34 -19.83
C SER A 187 -7.63 17.95 -18.70
N GLU A 188 -7.73 16.66 -18.37
CA GLU A 188 -8.61 16.18 -17.30
C GLU A 188 -8.15 16.63 -15.91
N MET A 189 -6.83 16.71 -15.66
CA MET A 189 -6.30 17.27 -14.41
C MET A 189 -6.68 18.76 -14.26
N ARG A 190 -6.61 19.55 -15.34
CA ARG A 190 -7.09 20.95 -15.35
C ARG A 190 -8.59 21.05 -15.12
N ASN A 191 -9.37 20.14 -15.68
CA ASN A 191 -10.83 20.08 -15.49
C ASN A 191 -11.17 19.79 -14.02
N ALA A 192 -10.55 18.76 -13.42
CA ALA A 192 -10.72 18.41 -12.03
C ALA A 192 -10.35 19.57 -11.10
N TRP A 193 -9.16 20.17 -11.31
CA TRP A 193 -8.69 21.32 -10.53
C TRP A 193 -9.69 22.49 -10.59
N SER A 194 -10.13 22.85 -11.79
CA SER A 194 -11.08 23.94 -12.00
C SER A 194 -12.45 23.64 -11.38
N ALA A 195 -12.91 22.39 -11.46
CA ALA A 195 -14.17 21.96 -10.84
C ALA A 195 -14.10 22.05 -9.31
N PHE A 196 -13.00 21.59 -8.69
CA PHE A 196 -12.82 21.62 -7.24
C PHE A 196 -12.69 23.05 -6.68
N ARG A 197 -12.09 23.96 -7.44
CA ARG A 197 -12.06 25.40 -7.10
C ARG A 197 -13.44 26.03 -7.19
N ARG A 198 -14.17 25.80 -8.29
CA ARG A 198 -15.50 26.38 -8.51
C ARG A 198 -16.53 25.89 -7.48
N SER A 199 -16.43 24.65 -7.02
CA SER A 199 -17.32 24.13 -5.97
C SER A 199 -17.00 24.67 -4.57
N GLY A 200 -15.86 25.36 -4.39
CA GLY A 200 -15.38 25.80 -3.09
C GLY A 200 -14.82 24.67 -2.21
N ALA A 201 -14.63 23.47 -2.78
CA ALA A 201 -14.09 22.34 -2.04
C ALA A 201 -12.58 22.48 -1.82
N LEU A 202 -11.84 23.00 -2.81
CA LEU A 202 -10.39 23.19 -2.72
C LEU A 202 -10.04 24.50 -2.01
N ASN A 203 -9.35 24.38 -0.87
CA ASN A 203 -8.64 25.49 -0.24
C ASN A 203 -7.13 25.32 -0.48
N GLU A 204 -6.59 26.11 -1.40
CA GLU A 204 -5.18 26.00 -1.83
C GLU A 204 -4.20 26.30 -0.68
N ASP A 205 -4.56 27.17 0.28
CA ASP A 205 -3.72 27.47 1.47
C ASP A 205 -3.60 26.26 2.42
N ARG A 206 -4.51 25.29 2.28
CA ARG A 206 -4.54 24.05 3.08
C ARG A 206 -4.12 22.83 2.26
N LEU A 207 -3.75 23.01 0.99
CA LEU A 207 -3.35 21.90 0.12
C LEU A 207 -1.93 21.45 0.48
N THR A 208 -1.79 20.20 0.93
CA THR A 208 -0.50 19.64 1.32
C THR A 208 0.31 19.11 0.14
N GLY A 209 -0.35 18.78 -0.97
CA GLY A 209 0.29 18.25 -2.17
C GLY A 209 -0.69 17.55 -3.11
N VAL A 210 -0.13 17.08 -4.22
CA VAL A 210 -0.79 16.20 -5.20
C VAL A 210 -0.07 14.85 -5.20
N GLY A 211 -0.80 13.76 -5.03
CA GLY A 211 -0.28 12.42 -5.24
C GLY A 211 -0.76 11.83 -6.56
N LEU A 212 0.10 11.07 -7.22
CA LEU A 212 -0.24 10.25 -8.39
C LEU A 212 0.00 8.77 -8.08
N ALA A 213 -1.03 7.97 -8.29
CA ALA A 213 -0.99 6.53 -8.43
C ALA A 213 -0.89 6.21 -9.94
N ILE A 214 0.15 5.49 -10.32
CA ILE A 214 0.45 5.16 -11.72
C ILE A 214 0.94 3.72 -11.76
N PRO A 215 0.35 2.82 -12.56
CA PRO A 215 0.90 1.50 -12.80
C PRO A 215 2.38 1.58 -13.21
N ASP A 216 3.19 0.68 -12.65
CA ASP A 216 4.50 0.44 -13.22
C ASP A 216 4.34 -0.16 -14.64
N TRP A 217 5.25 0.22 -15.55
CA TRP A 217 5.17 -0.16 -16.97
C TRP A 217 3.84 0.18 -17.66
N LEU A 218 3.29 1.36 -17.35
CA LEU A 218 2.01 1.82 -17.89
C LEU A 218 1.91 1.62 -19.42
N ALA A 219 2.97 1.96 -20.17
CA ALA A 219 2.99 1.85 -21.63
C ALA A 219 3.85 0.70 -22.17
N GLU A 220 4.64 0.03 -21.32
CA GLU A 220 5.57 -1.01 -21.74
C GLU A 220 4.99 -2.43 -21.68
N VAL A 221 3.99 -2.68 -20.82
CA VAL A 221 3.28 -3.97 -20.80
C VAL A 221 2.19 -3.95 -21.88
N PRO A 222 2.31 -4.78 -22.94
CA PRO A 222 1.30 -4.83 -23.99
C PRO A 222 0.00 -5.43 -23.44
N VAL A 223 -1.11 -4.76 -23.72
CA VAL A 223 -2.45 -5.23 -23.37
C VAL A 223 -3.36 -5.18 -24.59
N PRO A 224 -4.45 -5.99 -24.62
CA PRO A 224 -5.39 -5.98 -25.72
C PRO A 224 -5.94 -4.59 -26.03
N GLY A 225 -5.90 -4.20 -27.30
CA GLY A 225 -6.43 -2.91 -27.77
C GLY A 225 -5.51 -1.70 -27.55
N MET A 226 -4.30 -1.88 -27.00
CA MET A 226 -3.34 -0.78 -26.83
C MET A 226 -2.97 -0.18 -28.20
N PRO A 227 -3.19 1.14 -28.41
CA PRO A 227 -2.94 1.78 -29.69
C PRO A 227 -1.46 2.13 -29.89
N ASP A 228 -1.08 2.31 -31.15
CA ASP A 228 0.20 2.94 -31.51
C ASP A 228 0.28 4.36 -30.91
N GLY A 229 1.46 4.75 -30.40
CA GLY A 229 1.70 6.06 -29.79
C GLY A 229 1.43 6.13 -28.27
N TYR A 230 0.93 5.05 -27.65
CA TYR A 230 0.77 4.98 -26.19
C TYR A 230 2.11 4.99 -25.43
N ASP A 231 3.22 4.71 -26.12
CA ASP A 231 4.60 4.86 -25.65
C ASP A 231 4.97 6.32 -25.32
N ALA A 232 4.13 7.31 -25.66
CA ALA A 232 4.27 8.70 -25.24
C ALA A 232 4.44 8.88 -23.72
N TRP A 233 3.92 7.94 -22.90
CA TRP A 233 4.12 7.95 -21.44
C TRP A 233 5.58 7.71 -21.01
N ALA A 234 6.41 7.09 -21.85
CA ALA A 234 7.80 6.78 -21.56
C ALA A 234 8.70 8.02 -21.47
N GLU A 235 8.32 9.12 -22.11
CA GLU A 235 9.04 10.41 -22.08
C GLU A 235 8.34 11.46 -21.21
N PHE A 236 7.13 11.16 -20.72
CA PHE A 236 6.33 12.12 -19.96
C PHE A 236 6.91 12.39 -18.57
N ASP A 237 7.13 13.67 -18.25
CA ASP A 237 7.52 14.13 -16.92
C ASP A 237 6.29 14.69 -16.17
N PHE A 238 5.63 13.80 -15.43
CA PHE A 238 4.45 14.13 -14.63
C PHE A 238 4.64 15.33 -13.71
N ARG A 239 5.82 15.49 -13.09
CA ARG A 239 6.05 16.57 -12.13
C ARG A 239 6.24 17.89 -12.84
N ALA A 240 7.04 17.92 -13.89
CA ALA A 240 7.26 19.13 -14.67
C ALA A 240 5.96 19.64 -15.31
N GLU A 241 5.11 18.73 -15.78
CA GLU A 241 3.84 19.10 -16.40
C GLU A 241 2.77 19.52 -15.38
N LEU A 242 2.66 18.85 -14.23
CA LEU A 242 1.74 19.27 -13.17
C LEU A 242 2.17 20.56 -12.46
N ALA A 243 3.46 20.89 -12.43
CA ALA A 243 3.96 22.17 -11.95
C ALA A 243 3.42 23.36 -12.77
N LYS A 244 2.89 23.13 -13.98
CA LYS A 244 2.20 24.16 -14.78
C LYS A 244 0.75 24.39 -14.32
N ILE A 245 0.21 23.53 -13.46
CA ILE A 245 -1.17 23.58 -12.93
C ILE A 245 -1.18 24.07 -11.48
N THR A 246 -0.19 23.64 -10.67
CA THR A 246 -0.13 23.93 -9.23
C THR A 246 1.31 23.99 -8.73
N ASP A 247 1.56 24.84 -7.74
CA ASP A 247 2.83 24.94 -7.02
C ASP A 247 2.98 23.90 -5.90
N ALA A 248 1.93 23.11 -5.64
CA ALA A 248 1.94 22.09 -4.60
C ALA A 248 2.90 20.94 -4.95
N PRO A 249 3.59 20.33 -3.96
CA PRO A 249 4.52 19.23 -4.21
C PRO A 249 3.79 18.01 -4.80
N VAL A 250 4.47 17.32 -5.72
CA VAL A 250 3.93 16.13 -6.40
C VAL A 250 4.65 14.87 -5.94
N SER A 251 3.90 13.95 -5.35
CA SER A 251 4.35 12.60 -4.98
C SER A 251 3.86 11.59 -6.01
N ILE A 252 4.67 10.58 -6.35
CA ILE A 252 4.29 9.55 -7.31
C ILE A 252 4.60 8.18 -6.72
N ASP A 253 3.66 7.25 -6.90
CA ASP A 253 3.85 5.86 -6.55
C ASP A 253 3.12 4.92 -7.53
N ASN A 254 3.47 3.63 -7.45
CA ASN A 254 2.70 2.53 -8.01
C ASN A 254 1.27 2.57 -7.44
N ASP A 255 0.29 2.23 -8.27
CA ASP A 255 -1.13 2.23 -7.95
C ASP A 255 -1.49 1.24 -6.83
N ALA A 256 -0.96 0.02 -6.86
CA ALA A 256 -1.17 -0.98 -5.81
C ALA A 256 -0.49 -0.58 -4.49
N ASN A 257 0.73 -0.01 -4.55
CA ASN A 257 1.37 0.58 -3.36
C ASN A 257 0.55 1.74 -2.79
N SER A 258 0.00 2.60 -3.65
CA SER A 258 -0.88 3.70 -3.24
C SER A 258 -2.11 3.14 -2.54
N ALA A 259 -2.80 2.16 -3.13
CA ALA A 259 -3.96 1.53 -2.51
C ALA A 259 -3.62 0.91 -1.14
N ALA A 260 -2.46 0.27 -1.01
CA ALA A 260 -1.96 -0.24 0.27
C ALA A 260 -1.72 0.88 1.31
N HIS A 261 -1.21 2.04 0.90
CA HIS A 261 -1.07 3.21 1.78
C HIS A 261 -2.40 3.67 2.35
N TYR A 262 -3.46 3.69 1.53
CA TYR A 262 -4.79 4.04 2.01
C TYR A 262 -5.28 3.03 3.07
N GLU A 263 -5.15 1.73 2.79
CA GLU A 263 -5.60 0.70 3.73
C GLU A 263 -4.85 0.77 5.06
N LEU A 264 -3.54 1.02 5.02
CA LEU A 264 -2.69 1.13 6.20
C LEU A 264 -3.14 2.26 7.13
N ASP A 265 -3.43 3.43 6.57
CA ASP A 265 -3.68 4.63 7.37
C ASP A 265 -5.18 4.89 7.65
N PHE A 266 -6.09 4.43 6.79
CA PHE A 266 -7.53 4.74 6.88
C PHE A 266 -8.45 3.51 6.75
N GLY A 267 -7.94 2.40 6.21
CA GLY A 267 -8.75 1.21 5.92
C GLY A 267 -8.52 0.04 6.86
N VAL A 268 -8.58 -1.17 6.31
CA VAL A 268 -8.47 -2.45 7.04
C VAL A 268 -7.07 -2.65 7.64
N GLY A 269 -6.04 -2.03 7.05
CA GLY A 269 -4.66 -2.01 7.54
C GLY A 269 -4.45 -1.24 8.84
N THR A 270 -5.45 -0.50 9.32
CA THR A 270 -5.40 0.10 10.67
C THR A 270 -5.35 -0.95 11.79
N ARG A 271 -5.86 -2.17 11.51
CA ARG A 271 -5.86 -3.33 12.40
C ARG A 271 -4.89 -4.44 11.97
N ASN A 272 -4.48 -4.45 10.71
CA ASN A 272 -3.56 -5.42 10.12
C ASN A 272 -2.30 -4.67 9.69
N ARG A 273 -1.20 -4.87 10.40
CA ARG A 273 0.05 -4.11 10.16
C ARG A 273 0.94 -4.77 9.13
N SER A 274 0.78 -6.06 8.88
CA SER A 274 1.47 -6.77 7.80
C SER A 274 0.42 -7.37 6.87
N PHE A 275 0.36 -6.92 5.62
CA PHE A 275 -0.60 -7.44 4.64
C PHE A 275 -0.08 -7.28 3.22
N LEU A 276 -0.55 -8.16 2.33
CA LEU A 276 -0.44 -7.92 0.89
C LEU A 276 -1.76 -7.36 0.37
N TYR A 277 -1.70 -6.22 -0.31
CA TYR A 277 -2.82 -5.69 -1.08
C TYR A 277 -2.75 -6.23 -2.50
N ILE A 278 -3.84 -6.78 -3.01
CA ILE A 278 -4.02 -7.23 -4.39
C ILE A 278 -4.99 -6.27 -5.07
N LEU A 279 -4.47 -5.54 -6.07
CA LEU A 279 -5.21 -4.55 -6.85
C LEU A 279 -5.70 -5.19 -8.16
N VAL A 280 -7.01 -5.39 -8.25
CA VAL A 280 -7.69 -5.94 -9.43
C VAL A 280 -8.24 -4.79 -10.27
N ASN A 281 -7.39 -4.24 -11.14
CA ASN A 281 -7.73 -3.19 -12.11
C ASN A 281 -7.64 -3.75 -13.54
N ALA A 282 -7.46 -2.89 -14.55
CA ALA A 282 -7.13 -3.29 -15.92
C ALA A 282 -6.04 -4.37 -15.96
N CYS A 283 -5.01 -4.22 -15.12
CA CYS A 283 -4.02 -5.24 -14.84
C CYS A 283 -4.01 -5.60 -13.36
N LEU A 284 -3.36 -6.73 -13.04
CA LEU A 284 -3.13 -7.15 -11.67
C LEU A 284 -1.93 -6.40 -11.08
N GLY A 285 -2.12 -5.76 -9.93
CA GLY A 285 -1.05 -5.16 -9.15
C GLY A 285 -1.01 -5.72 -7.74
N GLY A 286 0.11 -5.51 -7.04
CA GLY A 286 0.16 -5.78 -5.61
C GLY A 286 1.06 -4.82 -4.84
N GLY A 287 0.66 -4.55 -3.60
CA GLY A 287 1.35 -3.65 -2.69
C GLY A 287 1.60 -4.34 -1.36
N LEU A 288 2.86 -4.45 -0.95
CA LEU A 288 3.22 -5.15 0.28
C LEU A 288 3.39 -4.17 1.45
N VAL A 289 2.79 -4.49 2.60
CA VAL A 289 2.99 -3.79 3.87
C VAL A 289 3.54 -4.76 4.89
N LEU A 290 4.63 -4.38 5.55
CA LEU A 290 5.25 -5.14 6.64
C LEU A 290 5.47 -4.21 7.84
N ASP A 291 5.04 -4.64 9.03
CA ASP A 291 5.18 -3.89 10.29
C ASP A 291 4.62 -2.45 10.25
N GLY A 292 3.60 -2.22 9.42
CA GLY A 292 2.98 -0.93 9.18
C GLY A 292 3.82 0.01 8.32
N SER A 293 4.68 -0.53 7.46
CA SER A 293 5.46 0.20 6.48
C SER A 293 5.33 -0.48 5.11
N CYS A 294 5.11 0.30 4.06
CA CYS A 294 5.06 -0.27 2.72
C CYS A 294 6.46 -0.70 2.27
N TYR A 295 6.54 -1.92 1.75
CA TYR A 295 7.76 -2.59 1.37
C TYR A 295 7.85 -2.67 -0.15
N ARG A 296 8.81 -1.95 -0.72
CA ARG A 296 9.06 -1.91 -2.16
C ARG A 296 10.06 -2.94 -2.67
N GLY A 297 10.86 -3.52 -1.77
CA GLY A 297 12.06 -4.25 -2.17
C GLY A 297 13.16 -3.35 -2.74
N GLN A 298 14.24 -3.98 -3.24
CA GLN A 298 15.45 -3.26 -3.68
C GLN A 298 15.30 -2.53 -5.01
N THR A 299 14.43 -3.02 -5.89
CA THR A 299 14.23 -2.52 -7.26
C THR A 299 12.80 -2.02 -7.50
N GLY A 300 11.97 -1.96 -6.47
CA GLY A 300 10.55 -1.60 -6.59
C GLY A 300 9.61 -2.77 -6.90
N LEU A 301 10.13 -3.99 -7.10
CA LEU A 301 9.34 -5.18 -7.45
C LEU A 301 8.61 -5.85 -6.26
N GLY A 302 8.71 -5.30 -5.05
CA GLY A 302 8.07 -5.87 -3.87
C GLY A 302 6.55 -5.83 -4.01
N GLY A 303 5.91 -7.00 -4.00
CA GLY A 303 4.46 -7.11 -4.12
C GLY A 303 3.93 -7.27 -5.55
N GLU A 304 4.81 -7.32 -6.58
CA GLU A 304 4.45 -7.48 -7.99
C GLU A 304 3.93 -8.89 -8.34
N ILE A 305 2.83 -9.30 -7.70
CA ILE A 305 2.28 -10.66 -7.78
C ILE A 305 1.75 -11.03 -9.16
N GLY A 306 1.43 -10.04 -10.00
CA GLY A 306 1.02 -10.26 -11.38
C GLY A 306 2.06 -11.00 -12.20
N TRP A 307 3.32 -11.00 -11.75
CA TRP A 307 4.43 -11.69 -12.40
C TRP A 307 4.74 -13.08 -11.85
N LEU A 308 3.98 -13.56 -10.86
CA LEU A 308 4.12 -14.93 -10.39
C LEU A 308 3.84 -15.90 -11.55
N PRO A 309 4.71 -16.89 -11.79
CA PRO A 309 4.52 -17.84 -12.86
C PRO A 309 3.37 -18.78 -12.54
N ILE A 310 2.46 -18.96 -13.49
CA ILE A 310 1.43 -19.99 -13.48
C ILE A 310 1.74 -20.99 -14.58
N GLY A 311 1.61 -22.27 -14.25
CA GLY A 311 1.71 -23.38 -15.18
C GLY A 311 2.37 -24.59 -14.53
N SER A 312 2.05 -25.78 -15.03
CA SER A 312 2.68 -27.02 -14.55
C SER A 312 3.20 -27.86 -15.73
N GLY A 313 4.33 -28.55 -15.51
CA GLY A 313 4.84 -29.54 -16.47
C GLY A 313 5.21 -28.96 -17.84
N SER A 314 4.57 -29.45 -18.90
CA SER A 314 4.84 -29.09 -20.31
C SER A 314 3.99 -27.93 -20.84
N GLU A 315 3.15 -27.31 -20.00
CA GLU A 315 2.33 -26.17 -20.39
C GLU A 315 3.17 -24.88 -20.50
N GLN A 316 2.65 -23.92 -21.26
CA GLN A 316 3.28 -22.62 -21.39
C GLN A 316 3.11 -21.83 -20.09
N VAL A 317 4.22 -21.61 -19.39
CA VAL A 317 4.26 -20.77 -18.18
C VAL A 317 3.96 -19.32 -18.57
N HIS A 318 2.99 -18.71 -17.89
CA HIS A 318 2.61 -17.32 -18.08
C HIS A 318 2.41 -16.60 -16.74
N PRO A 319 2.49 -15.25 -16.71
CA PRO A 319 2.26 -14.48 -15.49
C PRO A 319 0.82 -14.59 -14.98
N LEU A 320 0.61 -14.59 -13.65
CA LEU A 320 -0.70 -14.57 -13.00
C LEU A 320 -1.60 -13.42 -13.47
N GLY A 321 -1.01 -12.26 -13.76
CA GLY A 321 -1.74 -11.08 -14.26
C GLY A 321 -2.43 -11.31 -15.62
N ASN A 322 -2.01 -12.31 -16.41
CA ASN A 322 -2.65 -12.65 -17.68
C ASN A 322 -4.01 -13.33 -17.45
N LEU A 323 -4.19 -14.05 -16.34
CA LEU A 323 -5.46 -14.72 -16.02
C LEU A 323 -6.33 -13.88 -15.10
N PHE A 324 -5.73 -13.17 -14.14
CA PHE A 324 -6.46 -12.49 -13.08
C PHE A 324 -6.36 -10.96 -13.17
N SER A 325 -7.17 -10.36 -14.03
CA SER A 325 -7.34 -8.90 -14.13
C SER A 325 -8.74 -8.56 -14.68
N ILE A 326 -9.13 -7.28 -14.68
CA ILE A 326 -10.38 -6.87 -15.33
C ILE A 326 -10.30 -7.06 -16.85
N PHE A 327 -9.14 -6.82 -17.47
CA PHE A 327 -9.01 -7.02 -18.91
C PHE A 327 -9.13 -8.50 -19.29
N SER A 328 -8.55 -9.42 -18.52
CA SER A 328 -8.74 -10.85 -18.77
C SER A 328 -10.19 -11.30 -18.59
N LEU A 329 -10.93 -10.70 -17.64
CA LEU A 329 -12.37 -10.92 -17.50
C LEU A 329 -13.14 -10.43 -18.74
N TYR A 330 -12.82 -9.25 -19.28
CA TYR A 330 -13.45 -8.74 -20.50
C TYR A 330 -13.15 -9.62 -21.71
N GLU A 331 -11.92 -10.12 -21.85
CA GLU A 331 -11.59 -11.09 -22.90
C GLU A 331 -12.37 -12.41 -22.74
N HIS A 332 -12.47 -12.92 -21.50
CA HIS A 332 -13.23 -14.14 -21.20
C HIS A 332 -14.72 -14.00 -21.56
N LEU A 333 -15.32 -12.83 -21.30
CA LEU A 333 -16.70 -12.50 -21.69
C LEU A 333 -16.81 -12.33 -23.22
N GLY A 334 -15.87 -11.61 -23.84
CA GLY A 334 -15.83 -11.36 -25.28
C GLY A 334 -15.73 -12.64 -26.11
N ALA A 335 -14.95 -13.63 -25.64
CA ALA A 335 -14.85 -14.96 -26.26
C ALA A 335 -16.19 -15.72 -26.28
N ARG A 336 -17.14 -15.34 -25.41
CA ARG A 336 -18.51 -15.88 -25.35
C ARG A 336 -19.54 -14.98 -26.04
N GLY A 337 -19.08 -13.93 -26.73
CA GLY A 337 -19.96 -12.97 -27.39
C GLY A 337 -20.64 -11.97 -26.43
N ILE A 338 -20.18 -11.87 -25.19
CA ILE A 338 -20.73 -10.98 -24.16
C ILE A 338 -19.88 -9.71 -24.11
N ALA A 339 -20.50 -8.55 -24.36
CA ALA A 339 -19.80 -7.28 -24.38
C ALA A 339 -19.79 -6.62 -22.99
N ALA A 340 -18.59 -6.32 -22.48
CA ALA A 340 -18.36 -5.49 -21.31
C ALA A 340 -17.04 -4.71 -21.50
N ARG A 341 -17.02 -3.43 -21.13
CA ARG A 341 -15.83 -2.57 -21.23
C ARG A 341 -15.60 -1.70 -19.99
N THR A 342 -16.57 -1.62 -19.10
CA THR A 342 -16.48 -0.87 -17.85
C THR A 342 -16.97 -1.72 -16.67
N PRO A 343 -16.59 -1.40 -15.42
CA PRO A 343 -17.14 -2.07 -14.25
C PRO A 343 -18.68 -1.98 -14.16
N ASP A 344 -19.27 -0.90 -14.65
CA ASP A 344 -20.73 -0.72 -14.70
C ASP A 344 -21.40 -1.71 -15.67
N ASP A 345 -20.77 -2.03 -16.80
CA ASP A 345 -21.28 -3.05 -17.73
C ASP A 345 -21.37 -4.42 -17.05
N LEU A 346 -20.39 -4.76 -16.19
CA LEU A 346 -20.39 -6.02 -15.44
C LEU A 346 -21.60 -6.10 -14.49
N LEU A 347 -21.94 -5.00 -13.82
CA LEU A 347 -23.12 -4.93 -12.95
C LEU A 347 -24.43 -5.06 -13.72
N ALA A 348 -24.45 -4.64 -14.98
CA ALA A 348 -25.60 -4.69 -15.87
C ALA A 348 -25.81 -6.05 -16.57
N LEU A 349 -24.91 -7.02 -16.38
CA LEU A 349 -25.00 -8.33 -17.01
C LEU A 349 -26.29 -9.08 -16.64
N ASP A 350 -26.81 -9.81 -17.64
CA ASP A 350 -27.92 -10.73 -17.46
C ASP A 350 -27.47 -12.04 -16.77
N ALA A 351 -28.36 -13.03 -16.70
CA ALA A 351 -28.06 -14.30 -16.04
C ALA A 351 -26.93 -15.08 -16.73
N GLU A 352 -26.81 -14.98 -18.06
CA GLU A 352 -25.77 -15.66 -18.81
C GLU A 352 -24.41 -15.00 -18.58
N GLY A 353 -24.36 -13.67 -18.65
CA GLY A 353 -23.15 -12.91 -18.32
C GLY A 353 -22.70 -13.12 -16.89
N LYS A 354 -23.63 -13.10 -15.92
CA LYS A 354 -23.29 -13.39 -14.51
C LYS A 354 -22.71 -14.79 -14.31
N ARG A 355 -23.21 -15.79 -15.03
CA ARG A 355 -22.65 -17.14 -15.01
C ARG A 355 -21.26 -17.17 -15.63
N ALA A 356 -21.04 -16.48 -16.74
CA ALA A 356 -19.71 -16.39 -17.34
C ALA A 356 -18.68 -15.71 -16.42
N VAL A 357 -19.08 -14.69 -15.65
CA VAL A 357 -18.22 -14.10 -14.61
C VAL A 357 -17.91 -15.11 -13.50
N ALA A 358 -18.90 -15.90 -13.07
CA ALA A 358 -18.68 -16.94 -12.06
C ALA A 358 -17.72 -18.04 -12.57
N ASP A 359 -17.87 -18.48 -13.82
CA ASP A 359 -16.98 -19.44 -14.46
C ASP A 359 -15.52 -18.90 -14.49
N TRP A 360 -15.34 -17.61 -14.83
CA TRP A 360 -14.03 -16.96 -14.77
C TRP A 360 -13.47 -16.90 -13.35
N ILE A 361 -14.29 -16.56 -12.35
CA ILE A 361 -13.86 -16.54 -10.94
C ILE A 361 -13.36 -17.92 -10.52
N ASP A 362 -14.10 -18.98 -10.86
CA ASP A 362 -13.70 -20.35 -10.50
C ASP A 362 -12.39 -20.78 -11.17
N GLU A 363 -12.16 -20.37 -12.42
CA GLU A 363 -10.92 -20.60 -13.16
C GLU A 363 -9.71 -19.92 -12.48
N VAL A 364 -9.84 -18.63 -12.11
CA VAL A 364 -8.72 -17.89 -11.52
C VAL A 364 -8.49 -18.20 -10.04
N ALA A 365 -9.53 -18.64 -9.31
CA ALA A 365 -9.48 -18.82 -7.86
C ALA A 365 -8.47 -19.90 -7.43
N ASP A 366 -8.25 -20.95 -8.23
CA ASP A 366 -7.26 -22.00 -7.92
C ASP A 366 -5.84 -21.41 -7.88
N HIS A 367 -5.47 -20.65 -8.91
CA HIS A 367 -4.15 -20.04 -9.02
C HIS A 367 -3.93 -18.92 -7.99
N VAL A 368 -4.97 -18.13 -7.71
CA VAL A 368 -4.89 -17.09 -6.68
C VAL A 368 -4.79 -17.72 -5.29
N ALA A 369 -5.48 -18.84 -5.02
CA ALA A 369 -5.36 -19.56 -3.75
C ALA A 369 -3.95 -20.13 -3.54
N GLU A 370 -3.34 -20.70 -4.59
CA GLU A 370 -1.94 -21.15 -4.56
C GLU A 370 -0.99 -19.99 -4.21
N ALA A 371 -1.13 -18.86 -4.91
CA ALA A 371 -0.32 -17.67 -4.62
C ALA A 371 -0.51 -17.18 -3.17
N VAL A 372 -1.76 -17.15 -2.66
CA VAL A 372 -2.04 -16.73 -1.27
C VAL A 372 -1.41 -17.68 -0.25
N ASN A 373 -1.40 -19.00 -0.51
CA ASN A 373 -0.71 -19.97 0.34
C ASN A 373 0.80 -19.72 0.36
N ASP A 374 1.42 -19.54 -0.81
CA ASP A 374 2.85 -19.24 -0.92
C ASP A 374 3.22 -17.95 -0.20
N ILE A 375 2.39 -16.92 -0.34
CA ILE A 375 2.54 -15.66 0.39
C ILE A 375 2.47 -15.90 1.90
N GLY A 376 1.53 -16.74 2.37
CA GLY A 376 1.45 -17.16 3.77
C GLY A 376 2.75 -17.77 4.28
N LEU A 377 3.31 -18.72 3.52
CA LEU A 377 4.54 -19.42 3.89
C LEU A 377 5.80 -18.53 3.85
N ILE A 378 5.83 -17.54 2.96
CA ILE A 378 6.99 -16.67 2.77
C ILE A 378 6.97 -15.47 3.73
N LEU A 379 5.79 -14.85 3.93
CA LEU A 379 5.65 -13.57 4.60
C LEU A 379 4.93 -13.64 5.95
N ASP A 380 4.08 -14.64 6.18
CA ASP A 380 3.21 -14.75 7.35
C ASP A 380 2.45 -13.43 7.67
N PRO A 381 1.66 -12.89 6.71
CA PRO A 381 0.97 -11.62 6.91
C PRO A 381 -0.30 -11.78 7.76
N ASP A 382 -0.73 -10.69 8.40
CA ASP A 382 -2.01 -10.64 9.13
C ASP A 382 -3.22 -10.90 8.21
N ALA A 383 -3.12 -10.50 6.93
CA ALA A 383 -4.14 -10.71 5.91
C ALA A 383 -3.62 -10.52 4.48
N VAL A 384 -4.39 -11.02 3.50
CA VAL A 384 -4.34 -10.60 2.10
C VAL A 384 -5.60 -9.82 1.78
N LEU A 385 -5.46 -8.58 1.31
CA LEU A 385 -6.55 -7.67 1.01
C LEU A 385 -6.79 -7.63 -0.49
N PHE A 386 -8.04 -7.76 -0.92
CA PHE A 386 -8.42 -7.57 -2.32
C PHE A 386 -9.21 -6.28 -2.50
N GLY A 387 -8.82 -5.48 -3.49
CA GLY A 387 -9.55 -4.28 -3.89
C GLY A 387 -9.27 -3.92 -5.35
N GLY A 388 -9.61 -2.70 -5.74
CA GLY A 388 -9.61 -2.27 -7.14
C GLY A 388 -11.01 -2.16 -7.71
N ARG A 389 -11.12 -2.28 -9.03
CA ARG A 389 -12.34 -1.95 -9.78
C ARG A 389 -13.27 -3.12 -10.05
N LEU A 390 -12.91 -4.35 -9.63
CA LEU A 390 -13.83 -5.49 -9.73
C LEU A 390 -15.07 -5.20 -8.87
N PRO A 391 -16.29 -5.18 -9.43
CA PRO A 391 -17.47 -4.78 -8.68
C PRO A 391 -17.70 -5.64 -7.44
N VAL A 392 -18.14 -5.01 -6.35
CA VAL A 392 -18.27 -5.62 -5.01
C VAL A 392 -18.96 -7.00 -5.01
N PRO A 393 -20.08 -7.24 -5.72
CA PRO A 393 -20.70 -8.57 -5.72
C PRO A 393 -19.78 -9.68 -6.26
N TYR A 394 -18.99 -9.38 -7.30
CA TYR A 394 -18.04 -10.32 -7.90
C TYR A 394 -16.79 -10.47 -7.04
N LEU A 395 -16.33 -9.37 -6.43
CA LEU A 395 -15.22 -9.42 -5.47
C LEU A 395 -15.56 -10.27 -4.24
N ASP A 396 -16.77 -10.12 -3.68
CA ASP A 396 -17.24 -10.93 -2.57
C ASP A 396 -17.34 -12.41 -2.98
N THR A 397 -17.83 -12.70 -4.20
CA THR A 397 -17.87 -14.07 -4.75
C THR A 397 -16.47 -14.68 -4.89
N LEU A 398 -15.50 -13.91 -5.39
CA LEU A 398 -14.10 -14.34 -5.47
C LEU A 398 -13.53 -14.64 -4.08
N ILE A 399 -13.73 -13.74 -3.11
CA ILE A 399 -13.23 -13.91 -1.74
C ILE A 399 -13.81 -15.17 -1.09
N ASP A 400 -15.11 -15.43 -1.27
CA ASP A 400 -15.74 -16.64 -0.74
C ASP A 400 -15.23 -17.90 -1.44
N SER A 401 -15.01 -17.86 -2.76
CA SER A 401 -14.40 -18.93 -3.54
C SER A 401 -12.97 -19.25 -3.08
N LEU A 402 -12.18 -18.22 -2.75
CA LEU A 402 -10.83 -18.35 -2.20
C LEU A 402 -10.85 -18.95 -0.81
N ARG A 403 -11.74 -18.51 0.09
CA ARG A 403 -11.85 -19.07 1.45
C ARG A 403 -12.09 -20.58 1.42
N LEU A 404 -13.01 -21.04 0.57
CA LEU A 404 -13.30 -22.46 0.43
C LEU A 404 -12.07 -23.27 -0.01
N ARG A 405 -11.25 -22.72 -0.91
CA ARG A 405 -10.02 -23.37 -1.39
C ARG A 405 -8.92 -23.35 -0.33
N LEU A 406 -8.77 -22.24 0.38
CA LEU A 406 -7.76 -22.07 1.43
C LEU A 406 -8.07 -22.89 2.68
N GLU A 407 -9.34 -23.13 3.02
CA GLU A 407 -9.73 -24.05 4.12
C GLU A 407 -9.27 -25.49 3.90
N SER A 408 -9.05 -25.89 2.64
CA SER A 408 -8.55 -27.23 2.29
C SER A 408 -7.03 -27.37 2.40
N ALA A 409 -6.31 -26.24 2.41
CA ALA A 409 -4.90 -26.16 2.77
C ALA A 409 -4.81 -26.02 4.30
N GLU A 410 -3.87 -26.70 4.95
CA GLU A 410 -3.69 -26.63 6.41
C GLU A 410 -3.60 -25.16 6.92
N ASP A 411 -3.84 -24.91 8.24
CA ASP A 411 -3.98 -23.63 9.00
C ASP A 411 -2.94 -22.49 8.75
N THR A 412 -2.10 -22.60 7.73
CA THR A 412 -1.04 -21.69 7.28
C THR A 412 -1.48 -20.58 6.33
N ALA A 413 -2.69 -20.65 5.77
CA ALA A 413 -3.18 -19.63 4.83
C ALA A 413 -3.58 -18.34 5.57
N PRO A 414 -3.12 -17.15 5.12
CA PRO A 414 -3.53 -15.89 5.73
C PRO A 414 -5.00 -15.58 5.42
N PRO A 415 -5.71 -14.87 6.31
CA PRO A 415 -7.09 -14.44 6.05
C PRO A 415 -7.20 -13.59 4.78
N VAL A 416 -8.17 -13.91 3.92
CA VAL A 416 -8.53 -13.09 2.75
C VAL A 416 -9.69 -12.14 3.07
N LEU A 417 -9.46 -10.85 2.85
CA LEU A 417 -10.38 -9.77 3.23
C LEU A 417 -10.63 -8.81 2.06
N ARG A 418 -11.80 -8.18 2.07
CA ARG A 418 -12.08 -7.05 1.18
C ARG A 418 -11.42 -5.78 1.71
N ALA A 419 -10.74 -5.05 0.84
CA ALA A 419 -10.20 -3.73 1.12
C ALA A 419 -11.33 -2.69 1.35
N ALA A 420 -11.07 -1.65 2.15
CA ALA A 420 -12.05 -0.61 2.46
C ALA A 420 -12.13 0.49 1.39
N GLY A 421 -11.03 0.78 0.68
CA GLY A 421 -10.91 1.87 -0.28
C GLY A 421 -11.70 1.69 -1.57
N SER A 422 -12.24 0.49 -1.80
CA SER A 422 -13.06 0.16 -2.98
C SER A 422 -12.33 0.53 -4.29
N GLU A 423 -13.09 0.92 -5.33
CA GLU A 423 -12.61 1.36 -6.65
C GLU A 423 -11.70 2.60 -6.62
N ASP A 424 -11.76 3.42 -5.56
CA ASP A 424 -10.98 4.66 -5.44
C ASP A 424 -9.69 4.46 -4.62
N ALA A 425 -9.38 3.24 -4.16
CA ALA A 425 -8.31 2.98 -3.20
C ALA A 425 -6.96 3.55 -3.62
N ALA A 426 -6.57 3.41 -4.89
CA ALA A 426 -5.32 3.94 -5.40
C ALA A 426 -5.31 5.49 -5.44
N ALA A 427 -6.41 6.14 -5.85
CA ALA A 427 -6.52 7.60 -5.87
C ALA A 427 -6.54 8.17 -4.43
N LEU A 428 -7.25 7.52 -3.52
CA LEU A 428 -7.24 7.86 -2.10
C LEU A 428 -5.84 7.70 -1.52
N GLY A 429 -5.18 6.58 -1.80
CA GLY A 429 -3.80 6.29 -1.44
C GLY A 429 -2.82 7.33 -1.92
N ALA A 430 -2.99 7.79 -3.16
CA ALA A 430 -2.21 8.87 -3.72
C ALA A 430 -2.40 10.15 -2.91
N ALA A 431 -3.63 10.49 -2.52
CA ALA A 431 -3.91 11.65 -1.68
C ALA A 431 -3.36 11.49 -0.24
N VAL A 432 -3.28 10.26 0.27
CA VAL A 432 -2.65 9.96 1.57
C VAL A 432 -1.17 10.29 1.57
N MET A 433 -0.45 10.17 0.45
CA MET A 433 0.99 10.44 0.41
C MET A 433 1.39 11.84 0.92
N PRO A 434 0.86 12.95 0.37
CA PRO A 434 1.16 14.29 0.90
C PRO A 434 0.52 14.57 2.27
N LEU A 435 -0.60 13.91 2.62
CA LEU A 435 -1.13 13.99 3.99
C LEU A 435 -0.21 13.30 5.01
N ALA A 436 0.40 12.18 4.64
CA ALA A 436 1.24 11.38 5.52
C ALA A 436 2.47 12.15 5.98
N GLU A 437 3.04 13.02 5.15
CA GLU A 437 4.11 13.93 5.55
C GLU A 437 3.63 14.96 6.59
N THR A 438 2.45 15.53 6.38
CA THR A 438 1.85 16.55 7.27
C THR A 438 1.46 15.97 8.63
N PHE A 439 0.86 14.77 8.63
CA PHE A 439 0.36 14.08 9.82
C PHE A 439 1.33 13.05 10.39
N ALA A 440 2.53 12.93 9.81
CA ALA A 440 3.55 11.93 10.13
C ALA A 440 2.97 10.49 10.18
N LEU A 441 2.12 10.15 9.22
CA LEU A 441 1.55 8.81 9.02
C LEU A 441 2.61 7.87 8.41
N SER A 442 2.23 6.90 7.58
CA SER A 442 3.20 6.05 6.86
C SER A 442 4.05 6.90 5.89
N VAL A 443 5.23 7.35 6.33
CA VAL A 443 6.12 8.18 5.51
C VAL A 443 7.15 7.30 4.79
N ASP A 444 7.16 7.36 3.47
CA ASP A 444 8.21 6.81 2.63
C ASP A 444 8.95 7.96 1.94
N ALA A 445 10.22 8.12 2.28
CA ALA A 445 11.04 9.24 1.85
C ALA A 445 11.33 9.26 0.34
N GLU A 446 11.11 8.15 -0.37
CA GLU A 446 11.43 8.03 -1.79
C GLU A 446 10.29 8.52 -2.71
N ARG A 447 9.07 8.72 -2.20
CA ARG A 447 7.88 9.09 -3.00
C ARG A 447 8.01 10.43 -3.74
N LEU A 448 8.74 11.38 -3.19
CA LEU A 448 8.99 12.69 -3.83
C LEU A 448 9.95 12.60 -5.01
N THR A 449 10.79 11.56 -5.05
CA THR A 449 11.80 11.33 -6.09
C THR A 449 11.49 10.15 -6.99
N ARG A 450 10.50 9.34 -6.64
CA ARG A 450 10.10 8.16 -7.40
C ARG A 450 9.51 8.55 -8.75
N THR A 451 9.94 7.82 -9.77
CA THR A 451 9.28 7.70 -11.08
C THR A 451 8.75 6.28 -11.22
N PRO A 452 7.67 6.04 -11.99
CA PRO A 452 7.25 4.68 -12.34
C PRO A 452 8.42 3.88 -12.92
N LEU A 453 8.42 2.57 -12.69
CA LEU A 453 9.37 1.66 -13.31
C LEU A 453 9.13 1.69 -14.82
N ARG A 454 10.23 1.81 -15.57
CA ARG A 454 10.26 1.90 -17.03
C ARG A 454 11.21 0.87 -17.59
N ASN A 455 10.99 0.49 -18.84
CA ASN A 455 11.73 -0.55 -19.56
C ASN A 455 11.66 -1.92 -18.86
N MET A 456 10.86 -2.84 -19.39
CA MET A 456 10.87 -4.21 -18.91
C MET A 456 12.24 -4.86 -19.18
N THR A 457 12.92 -5.30 -18.13
CA THR A 457 13.66 -6.56 -18.21
C THR A 457 12.75 -7.58 -17.54
N PRO A 458 12.01 -8.42 -18.29
CA PRO A 458 11.09 -9.36 -17.67
C PRO A 458 11.90 -10.25 -16.71
N PRO A 459 11.44 -10.46 -15.46
CA PRO A 459 12.07 -11.44 -14.57
C PRO A 459 12.04 -12.87 -15.16
N LEU A 460 11.19 -13.10 -16.17
CA LEU A 460 11.07 -14.36 -16.90
C LEU A 460 11.11 -14.13 -18.42
N ALA A 461 12.17 -13.51 -18.95
CA ALA A 461 12.56 -13.74 -20.34
C ALA A 461 13.25 -15.11 -20.44
N VAL A 462 12.50 -16.20 -20.23
CA VAL A 462 12.99 -17.52 -20.61
C VAL A 462 12.91 -17.57 -22.13
N SER A 463 14.05 -17.30 -22.77
CA SER A 463 14.23 -17.54 -24.19
C SER A 463 13.96 -19.02 -24.48
N PHE A 464 12.81 -19.33 -25.05
CA PHE A 464 12.58 -20.61 -25.69
C PHE A 464 13.37 -20.61 -27.00
N THR A 465 14.49 -21.32 -27.02
CA THR A 465 14.98 -21.90 -28.27
C THR A 465 13.87 -22.79 -28.83
N PRO A 466 13.43 -22.61 -30.08
CA PRO A 466 12.61 -23.61 -30.74
C PRO A 466 13.40 -24.92 -30.69
N ALA A 467 12.80 -25.99 -30.18
CA ALA A 467 13.35 -27.31 -30.46
C ALA A 467 13.23 -27.51 -31.97
N ASP A 468 14.37 -27.52 -32.64
CA ASP A 468 14.47 -28.07 -33.99
C ASP A 468 14.05 -29.55 -33.93
N THR A 469 13.28 -29.94 -34.96
CA THR A 469 12.81 -31.29 -35.36
C THR A 469 11.51 -31.84 -34.76
#